data_AF-A0A950SGD6-F1
#
_entry.id   AF-A0A950SGD6-F1
#
_cell.length_a   1.000
_cell.length_b   1.000
_cell.length_c   1.000
_cell.angle_alpha   90.00
_cell.angle_beta   90.00
_cell.angle_gamma   90.00
#
_symmetry.space_group_name_H-M   'P 1'
#
loop_
_entity.id
_entity.type
_entity.pdbx_description
1 polymer ?
#
loop_
_entity_poly.entity_id
_entity_poly.type
_entity_poly.pdbx_seq_one_letter_code
_entity_poly.pdbx_strand_id
1 'polypeptide(L)'
;MPRGRLGPPPPGTSAIDIRVDPSSVREATQGLAAHGIAVPYILWPEHVDASAGELFARRPEIADVHQNQMGDCWFLASLAATLYMGGPLVIELMMFDLGSHVLVRLHDMAGNPLYLRIEKSLVRVRGGITLHSTGGLWPAMMEKAMSGYRKTGDDDSALTFDPDHPSYSHLAGGSCAQAFKILLGVDATYETIDPVPYHYDDASPDFAKFKLMLKGEDLDFATVQQVFGGVAGVASAYVLYYVIWSRWIANAVTRAYADFMVAFAGQNGLGGVYRYNDFATHLNNLAVIHAARWNAMGGTQVRIADAVAAFLAWVRARHIFAEKRGTGLYNAAQLALFERIRSDLARRSPLCFGTRQEIGTAEPVPGSSGEPVSRGLAGRHAYAILDTHTDAAGRKYVQVFNPWGRYGRGYSFAPPEVQVRPTVRGVTQRDVDGHSTFETDSPVFWLELADVTKRCNRMYYCVEKPAITRRCHTRRDL
;
A
#
# COMPACT_ATOMS: atom_id res chain seq x y z
N MET A 1 24.85 -29.38 9.80
CA MET A 1 23.77 -30.23 9.27
C MET A 1 23.69 -30.06 7.76
N PRO A 2 23.52 -31.12 6.95
CA PRO A 2 23.35 -30.94 5.52
C PRO A 2 22.04 -30.19 5.26
N ARG A 3 22.16 -29.14 4.45
CA ARG A 3 21.16 -28.14 4.07
C ARG A 3 19.82 -28.82 3.78
N GLY A 4 18.74 -28.32 4.37
CA GLY A 4 17.36 -28.74 4.07
C GLY A 4 17.06 -28.39 2.63
N ARG A 5 17.36 -29.32 1.72
CA ARG A 5 17.19 -29.17 0.29
C ARG A 5 15.78 -29.61 -0.08
N LEU A 6 15.21 -28.96 -1.09
CA LEU A 6 14.21 -29.59 -1.95
C LEU A 6 14.62 -31.03 -2.22
N GLY A 7 13.72 -31.98 -2.00
CA GLY A 7 13.84 -33.29 -2.64
C GLY A 7 13.89 -33.07 -4.16
N PRO A 8 14.55 -33.95 -4.91
CA PRO A 8 14.48 -33.91 -6.37
C PRO A 8 13.01 -33.84 -6.82
N PRO A 9 12.72 -33.26 -7.99
CA PRO A 9 11.37 -33.22 -8.54
C PRO A 9 10.74 -34.63 -8.46
N PRO A 10 9.41 -34.73 -8.25
CA PRO A 10 8.73 -36.01 -8.18
C PRO A 10 9.14 -36.91 -9.36
N PRO A 11 9.30 -38.23 -9.16
CA PRO A 11 9.65 -39.14 -10.24
C PRO A 11 8.71 -38.95 -11.44
N GLY A 12 9.28 -38.76 -12.63
CA GLY A 12 8.53 -38.51 -13.87
C GLY A 12 8.29 -37.02 -14.21
N THR A 13 8.67 -36.08 -13.34
CA THR A 13 8.63 -34.64 -13.67
C THR A 13 9.94 -34.20 -14.32
N SER A 14 9.90 -33.91 -15.62
CA SER A 14 11.03 -33.34 -16.35
C SER A 14 11.19 -31.85 -16.02
N ALA A 15 12.44 -31.42 -15.81
CA ALA A 15 12.74 -29.99 -15.67
C ALA A 15 12.65 -29.30 -17.05
N ILE A 16 12.14 -28.08 -17.07
CA ILE A 16 12.00 -27.23 -18.25
C ILE A 16 13.22 -26.31 -18.31
N ASP A 17 13.98 -26.36 -19.40
CA ASP A 17 15.14 -25.49 -19.59
C ASP A 17 14.70 -24.09 -19.94
N ILE A 18 15.12 -23.09 -19.15
CA ILE A 18 14.92 -21.67 -19.47
C ILE A 18 16.26 -21.08 -19.89
N ARG A 19 16.36 -20.73 -21.18
CA ARG A 19 17.56 -20.16 -21.80
C ARG A 19 17.27 -18.75 -22.32
N VAL A 20 17.50 -17.76 -21.47
CA VAL A 20 17.27 -16.36 -21.83
C VAL A 20 18.43 -15.84 -22.67
N ASP A 21 18.15 -15.28 -23.84
CA ASP A 21 19.16 -14.55 -24.62
C ASP A 21 19.51 -13.23 -23.90
N PRO A 22 20.79 -12.92 -23.61
CA PRO A 22 21.19 -11.61 -23.10
C PRO A 22 20.65 -10.45 -23.94
N SER A 23 20.49 -10.64 -25.25
CA SER A 23 19.99 -9.63 -26.17
C SER A 23 18.58 -9.14 -25.82
N SER A 24 17.78 -9.95 -25.14
CA SER A 24 16.42 -9.62 -24.70
C SER A 24 16.41 -8.46 -23.69
N VAL A 25 17.53 -8.21 -23.01
CA VAL A 25 17.73 -6.98 -22.22
C VAL A 25 17.63 -5.73 -23.08
N ARG A 26 18.11 -5.77 -24.33
CA ARG A 26 18.00 -4.62 -25.24
C ARG A 26 16.53 -4.31 -25.51
N GLU A 27 15.69 -5.32 -25.67
CA GLU A 27 14.25 -5.16 -25.82
C GLU A 27 13.63 -4.53 -24.57
N ALA A 28 13.99 -5.05 -23.37
CA ALA A 28 13.54 -4.48 -22.10
C ALA A 28 13.93 -3.00 -22.00
N THR A 29 15.16 -2.69 -22.39
CA THR A 29 15.72 -1.33 -22.37
C THR A 29 15.04 -0.41 -23.38
N GLN A 30 14.76 -0.90 -24.59
CA GLN A 30 14.02 -0.15 -25.61
C GLN A 30 12.59 0.13 -25.15
N GLY A 31 11.96 -0.82 -24.46
CA GLY A 31 10.67 -0.61 -23.78
C GLY A 31 10.75 0.50 -22.73
N LEU A 32 11.78 0.50 -21.88
CA LEU A 32 11.99 1.58 -20.91
C LEU A 32 12.21 2.93 -21.60
N ALA A 33 13.01 2.97 -22.68
CA ALA A 33 13.23 4.19 -23.45
C ALA A 33 11.95 4.73 -24.10
N ALA A 34 11.06 3.85 -24.59
CA ALA A 34 9.75 4.24 -25.10
C ALA A 34 8.84 4.88 -24.03
N HIS A 35 9.11 4.62 -22.75
CA HIS A 35 8.46 5.28 -21.60
C HIS A 35 9.20 6.55 -21.13
N GLY A 36 10.12 7.09 -21.93
CA GLY A 36 10.85 8.32 -21.62
C GLY A 36 11.99 8.14 -20.60
N ILE A 37 12.40 6.90 -20.35
CA ILE A 37 13.45 6.58 -19.39
C ILE A 37 14.78 6.65 -20.12
N ALA A 38 15.61 7.63 -19.76
CA ALA A 38 16.94 7.76 -20.33
C ALA A 38 17.78 6.54 -19.91
N VAL A 39 18.11 5.68 -20.87
CA VAL A 39 19.02 4.56 -20.65
C VAL A 39 20.37 4.91 -21.27
N PRO A 40 21.34 5.41 -20.48
CA PRO A 40 22.63 5.80 -21.03
C PRO A 40 23.37 4.56 -21.56
N TYR A 41 23.50 4.48 -22.89
CA TYR A 41 24.39 3.60 -23.66
C TYR A 41 24.51 2.14 -23.18
N ILE A 42 23.47 1.33 -23.40
CA ILE A 42 23.62 -0.13 -23.37
C ILE A 42 24.22 -0.58 -24.70
N LEU A 43 25.50 -0.97 -24.65
CA LEU A 43 26.10 -1.76 -25.72
C LEU A 43 26.62 -3.06 -25.12
N TRP A 44 25.95 -4.14 -25.53
CA TRP A 44 26.30 -5.57 -25.35
C TRP A 44 26.08 -6.13 -23.94
N PRO A 45 24.83 -6.48 -23.57
CA PRO A 45 24.58 -7.33 -22.40
C PRO A 45 25.23 -8.70 -22.60
N GLU A 46 25.80 -9.26 -21.53
CA GLU A 46 26.41 -10.59 -21.54
C GLU A 46 25.99 -11.39 -20.30
N HIS A 47 25.90 -12.72 -20.44
CA HIS A 47 25.84 -13.62 -19.29
C HIS A 47 27.23 -13.77 -18.69
N VAL A 48 27.33 -13.47 -17.40
CA VAL A 48 28.53 -13.71 -16.61
C VAL A 48 28.27 -14.91 -15.71
N ASP A 49 29.13 -15.93 -15.82
CA ASP A 49 29.06 -17.13 -15.00
C ASP A 49 29.08 -16.78 -13.50
N ALA A 50 28.11 -17.31 -12.76
CA ALA A 50 27.98 -17.18 -11.32
C ALA A 50 27.98 -18.56 -10.62
N SER A 51 28.35 -19.62 -11.34
CA SER A 51 28.35 -21.00 -10.87
C SER A 51 29.21 -21.23 -9.62
N ALA A 52 30.33 -20.49 -9.51
CA ALA A 52 31.24 -20.54 -8.37
C ALA A 52 30.65 -19.91 -7.08
N GLY A 53 29.64 -19.05 -7.19
CA GLY A 53 29.00 -18.42 -6.03
C GLY A 53 28.03 -19.39 -5.34
N GLU A 54 27.87 -19.30 -4.03
CA GLU A 54 26.82 -20.07 -3.34
C GLU A 54 25.43 -19.50 -3.68
N LEU A 55 24.47 -20.36 -4.06
CA LEU A 55 23.08 -19.93 -4.27
C LEU A 55 22.50 -19.23 -3.03
N PHE A 56 22.83 -19.77 -1.85
CA PHE A 56 22.48 -19.25 -0.54
C PHE A 56 23.74 -19.10 0.31
N ALA A 57 24.48 -17.98 0.13
CA ALA A 57 25.65 -17.65 0.95
C ALA A 57 25.31 -17.51 2.44
N ARG A 58 24.04 -17.20 2.73
CA ARG A 58 23.41 -17.15 4.06
C ARG A 58 21.94 -17.54 3.91
N ARG A 59 21.23 -17.68 5.04
CA ARG A 59 19.78 -17.93 4.98
C ARG A 59 19.07 -16.77 4.27
N PRO A 60 18.10 -17.05 3.37
CA PRO A 60 17.34 -16.01 2.70
C PRO A 60 16.75 -15.01 3.68
N GLU A 61 16.96 -13.73 3.43
CA GLU A 61 16.33 -12.64 4.18
C GLU A 61 15.90 -11.50 3.26
N ILE A 62 15.03 -10.61 3.75
CA ILE A 62 14.44 -9.56 2.94
C ILE A 62 15.50 -8.59 2.37
N ALA A 63 16.63 -8.42 3.07
CA ALA A 63 17.74 -7.59 2.63
C ALA A 63 18.52 -8.17 1.43
N ASP A 64 18.30 -9.44 1.06
CA ASP A 64 18.84 -10.01 -0.18
C ASP A 64 18.10 -9.48 -1.42
N VAL A 65 16.86 -8.98 -1.26
CA VAL A 65 16.04 -8.44 -2.35
C VAL A 65 16.42 -6.97 -2.58
N HIS A 66 17.01 -6.68 -3.73
CA HIS A 66 17.45 -5.34 -4.08
C HIS A 66 17.36 -5.15 -5.60
N GLN A 67 16.16 -4.80 -6.05
CA GLN A 67 15.86 -4.46 -7.44
C GLN A 67 16.87 -3.46 -7.97
N ASN A 68 17.35 -3.70 -9.19
CA ASN A 68 18.24 -2.77 -9.87
C ASN A 68 17.59 -2.17 -11.11
N GLN A 69 17.95 -2.60 -12.32
CA GLN A 69 17.55 -1.93 -13.56
C GLN A 69 16.32 -2.55 -14.23
N MET A 70 15.73 -3.60 -13.64
CA MET A 70 14.55 -4.27 -14.18
C MET A 70 13.27 -3.71 -13.58
N GLY A 71 12.21 -3.62 -14.39
CA GLY A 71 10.91 -3.07 -14.00
C GLY A 71 10.00 -4.08 -13.29
N ASP A 72 10.55 -4.85 -12.34
CA ASP A 72 9.95 -6.05 -11.76
C ASP A 72 9.65 -5.92 -10.26
N CYS A 73 9.46 -4.68 -9.81
CA CYS A 73 9.12 -4.35 -8.43
C CYS A 73 7.94 -5.17 -7.89
N TRP A 74 6.93 -5.42 -8.71
CA TRP A 74 5.76 -6.22 -8.38
C TRP A 74 6.12 -7.66 -7.98
N PHE A 75 7.08 -8.27 -8.67
CA PHE A 75 7.55 -9.62 -8.41
C PHE A 75 8.43 -9.65 -7.16
N LEU A 76 9.40 -8.74 -7.07
CA LEU A 76 10.33 -8.67 -5.94
C LEU A 76 9.63 -8.27 -4.62
N ALA A 77 8.63 -7.39 -4.68
CA ALA A 77 7.78 -7.10 -3.52
C ALA A 77 7.00 -8.34 -3.09
N SER A 78 6.39 -9.07 -4.02
CA SER A 78 5.68 -10.32 -3.68
C SER A 78 6.61 -11.40 -3.13
N LEU A 79 7.84 -11.49 -3.64
CA LEU A 79 8.88 -12.39 -3.16
C LEU A 79 9.29 -12.03 -1.72
N ALA A 80 9.50 -10.75 -1.43
CA ALA A 80 9.78 -10.22 -0.10
C ALA A 80 8.63 -10.49 0.89
N ALA A 81 7.37 -10.23 0.49
CA ALA A 81 6.19 -10.52 1.31
C ALA A 81 6.06 -12.02 1.59
N THR A 82 6.30 -12.86 0.59
CA THR A 82 6.29 -14.33 0.72
C THR A 82 7.37 -14.80 1.69
N LEU A 83 8.59 -14.30 1.55
CA LEU A 83 9.71 -14.61 2.43
C LEU A 83 9.44 -14.17 3.87
N TYR A 84 8.93 -12.96 4.07
CA TYR A 84 8.63 -12.43 5.40
C TYR A 84 7.53 -13.26 6.09
N MET A 85 6.46 -13.61 5.37
CA MET A 85 5.36 -14.41 5.92
C MET A 85 5.70 -15.90 6.11
N GLY A 86 6.47 -16.50 5.21
CA GLY A 86 6.82 -17.92 5.23
C GLY A 86 8.12 -18.26 5.96
N GLY A 87 8.99 -17.28 6.18
CA GLY A 87 10.36 -17.45 6.64
C GLY A 87 11.30 -18.01 5.56
N PRO A 88 12.62 -18.07 5.82
CA PRO A 88 13.64 -18.44 4.81
C PRO A 88 13.39 -19.78 4.10
N LEU A 89 12.80 -20.73 4.83
CA LEU A 89 12.52 -22.07 4.32
C LEU A 89 11.58 -22.06 3.11
N VAL A 90 10.69 -21.06 2.96
CA VAL A 90 9.79 -20.99 1.80
C VAL A 90 10.58 -20.88 0.50
N ILE A 91 11.66 -20.08 0.51
CA ILE A 91 12.54 -19.84 -0.63
C ILE A 91 13.49 -21.02 -0.84
N GLU A 92 14.07 -21.56 0.24
CA GLU A 92 14.93 -22.74 0.18
C GLU A 92 14.17 -23.97 -0.38
N LEU A 93 12.86 -24.07 -0.14
CA LEU A 93 11.98 -25.10 -0.71
C LEU A 93 11.50 -24.81 -2.14
N MET A 94 11.89 -23.68 -2.73
CA MET A 94 11.61 -23.34 -4.13
C MET A 94 12.85 -23.52 -5.01
N MET A 95 14.06 -23.66 -4.46
CA MET A 95 15.28 -23.68 -5.27
C MET A 95 16.23 -24.81 -4.88
N PHE A 96 16.94 -25.36 -5.86
CA PHE A 96 17.98 -26.37 -5.66
C PHE A 96 19.20 -26.04 -6.51
N ASP A 97 20.37 -25.96 -5.87
CA ASP A 97 21.64 -25.68 -6.55
C ASP A 97 22.20 -26.96 -7.21
N LEU A 98 22.41 -26.92 -8.52
CA LEU A 98 22.97 -28.00 -9.34
C LEU A 98 24.43 -27.70 -9.78
N GLY A 99 25.09 -26.69 -9.17
CA GLY A 99 26.42 -26.26 -9.56
C GLY A 99 26.36 -25.17 -10.62
N SER A 100 26.42 -25.53 -11.91
CA SER A 100 26.32 -24.57 -13.02
C SER A 100 24.88 -24.12 -13.33
N HIS A 101 23.90 -24.77 -12.72
CA HIS A 101 22.47 -24.49 -12.92
C HIS A 101 21.76 -24.42 -11.58
N VAL A 102 20.57 -23.84 -11.60
CA VAL A 102 19.64 -23.85 -10.47
C VAL A 102 18.31 -24.41 -10.95
N LEU A 103 17.73 -25.31 -10.17
CA LEU A 103 16.35 -25.74 -10.36
C LEU A 103 15.45 -24.84 -9.51
N VAL A 104 14.46 -24.19 -10.13
CA VAL A 104 13.50 -23.29 -9.47
C VAL A 104 12.09 -23.85 -9.64
N ARG A 105 11.32 -23.92 -8.56
CA ARG A 105 9.90 -24.29 -8.59
C ARG A 105 9.03 -23.04 -8.56
N LEU A 106 8.31 -22.81 -9.64
CA LEU A 106 7.23 -21.81 -9.76
C LEU A 106 5.90 -22.52 -10.06
N HIS A 107 4.84 -21.77 -10.37
CA HIS A 107 3.55 -22.31 -10.78
C HIS A 107 3.03 -21.59 -12.01
N ASP A 108 2.38 -22.34 -12.91
CA ASP A 108 1.60 -21.74 -13.99
C ASP A 108 0.37 -20.99 -13.44
N MET A 109 -0.36 -20.30 -14.33
CA MET A 109 -1.57 -19.57 -13.94
C MET A 109 -2.78 -20.47 -13.62
N ALA A 110 -2.66 -21.80 -13.78
CA ALA A 110 -3.60 -22.78 -13.27
C ALA A 110 -3.20 -23.32 -11.88
N GLY A 111 -2.05 -22.89 -11.33
CA GLY A 111 -1.53 -23.33 -10.04
C GLY A 111 -0.73 -24.63 -10.09
N ASN A 112 -0.44 -25.18 -11.28
CA ASN A 112 0.38 -26.39 -11.40
C ASN A 112 1.86 -26.05 -11.18
N PRO A 113 2.61 -26.86 -10.43
CA PRO A 113 4.03 -26.62 -10.21
C PRO A 113 4.86 -26.84 -11.48
N LEU A 114 5.73 -25.87 -11.78
CA LEU A 114 6.71 -25.92 -12.85
C LEU A 114 8.12 -26.00 -12.26
N TYR A 115 8.95 -26.90 -12.78
CA TYR A 115 10.35 -27.05 -12.35
C TYR A 115 11.27 -26.55 -13.46
N LEU A 116 11.86 -25.38 -13.24
CA LEU A 116 12.61 -24.63 -14.23
C LEU A 116 14.10 -24.81 -13.97
N ARG A 117 14.84 -25.33 -14.94
CA ARG A 117 16.31 -25.40 -14.89
C ARG A 117 16.87 -24.18 -15.59
N ILE A 118 17.55 -23.33 -14.83
CA ILE A 118 18.17 -22.09 -15.33
C ILE A 118 19.69 -22.17 -15.17
N GLU A 119 20.42 -21.62 -16.14
CA GLU A 119 21.87 -21.43 -16.01
C GLU A 119 22.16 -20.42 -14.88
N LYS A 120 23.11 -20.75 -14.02
CA LYS A 120 23.54 -19.92 -12.90
C LYS A 120 24.51 -18.83 -13.36
N SER A 121 23.95 -17.84 -14.03
CA SER A 121 24.66 -16.69 -14.58
C SER A 121 23.86 -15.40 -14.36
N LEU A 122 24.56 -14.27 -14.34
CA LEU A 122 23.98 -12.94 -14.18
C LEU A 122 24.13 -12.15 -15.47
N VAL A 123 23.14 -11.34 -15.83
CA VAL A 123 23.32 -10.38 -16.92
C VAL A 123 24.04 -9.13 -16.46
N ARG A 124 25.15 -8.82 -17.12
CA ARG A 124 25.89 -7.57 -16.96
C ARG A 124 25.89 -6.77 -18.26
N VAL A 125 25.98 -5.45 -18.12
CA VAL A 125 26.25 -4.53 -19.21
C VAL A 125 27.60 -3.85 -19.03
N ARG A 126 28.12 -3.25 -20.10
CA ARG A 126 29.39 -2.50 -20.08
C ARG A 126 29.42 -1.52 -18.90
N GLY A 127 30.55 -1.49 -18.19
CA GLY A 127 30.70 -0.72 -16.95
C GLY A 127 30.44 -1.52 -15.67
N GLY A 128 30.16 -2.82 -15.78
CA GLY A 128 30.06 -3.73 -14.64
C GLY A 128 28.70 -3.69 -13.92
N ILE A 129 27.71 -3.01 -14.50
CA ILE A 129 26.36 -2.92 -13.94
C ILE A 129 25.68 -4.28 -14.11
N THR A 130 25.22 -4.85 -13.00
CA THR A 130 24.43 -6.09 -12.97
C THR A 130 22.95 -5.74 -13.00
N LEU A 131 22.16 -6.29 -13.91
CA LEU A 131 20.76 -5.86 -14.08
C LEU A 131 19.81 -6.47 -13.06
N HIS A 132 20.13 -7.67 -12.61
CA HIS A 132 19.42 -8.43 -11.59
C HIS A 132 19.44 -7.76 -10.22
N SER A 133 18.60 -8.29 -9.33
CA SER A 133 18.70 -8.03 -7.90
C SER A 133 20.12 -8.29 -7.37
N THR A 134 20.65 -7.37 -6.55
CA THR A 134 22.07 -7.35 -6.16
C THR A 134 22.37 -7.76 -4.71
N GLY A 135 21.37 -8.03 -3.87
CA GLY A 135 21.58 -8.40 -2.46
C GLY A 135 22.01 -9.85 -2.24
N GLY A 136 21.37 -10.80 -2.93
CA GLY A 136 21.75 -12.22 -2.94
C GLY A 136 21.74 -12.80 -4.36
N LEU A 137 22.31 -13.99 -4.55
CA LEU A 137 22.24 -14.69 -5.84
C LEU A 137 20.85 -15.32 -6.07
N TRP A 138 20.17 -15.74 -5.01
CA TRP A 138 18.87 -16.40 -5.12
C TRP A 138 17.74 -15.54 -5.72
N PRO A 139 17.58 -14.22 -5.43
CA PRO A 139 16.57 -13.41 -6.09
C PRO A 139 16.86 -13.24 -7.58
N ALA A 140 18.14 -13.08 -7.96
CA ALA A 140 18.54 -13.00 -9.38
C ALA A 140 18.14 -14.26 -10.17
N MET A 141 18.29 -15.42 -9.54
CA MET A 141 17.87 -16.70 -10.11
C MET A 141 16.33 -16.80 -10.19
N MET A 142 15.59 -16.25 -9.22
CA MET A 142 14.12 -16.16 -9.31
C MET A 142 13.66 -15.25 -10.46
N GLU A 143 14.29 -14.09 -10.64
CA GLU A 143 14.01 -13.18 -11.77
C GLU A 143 14.27 -13.86 -13.12
N LYS A 144 15.41 -14.57 -13.24
CA LYS A 144 15.75 -15.32 -14.46
C LYS A 144 14.78 -16.47 -14.76
N ALA A 145 14.27 -17.14 -13.73
CA ALA A 145 13.21 -18.14 -13.92
C ALA A 145 11.89 -17.49 -14.38
N MET A 146 11.60 -16.30 -13.86
CA MET A 146 10.38 -15.55 -14.15
C MET A 146 10.34 -14.97 -15.58
N SER A 147 11.48 -14.86 -16.27
CA SER A 147 11.50 -14.43 -17.69
C SER A 147 10.78 -15.40 -18.64
N GLY A 148 10.50 -16.63 -18.20
CA GLY A 148 9.70 -17.61 -18.95
C GLY A 148 8.20 -17.33 -18.95
N TYR A 149 7.72 -16.30 -18.24
CA TYR A 149 6.33 -15.87 -18.32
C TYR A 149 6.24 -14.65 -19.22
N ARG A 150 5.21 -14.58 -20.05
CA ARG A 150 4.93 -13.48 -20.98
C ARG A 150 3.55 -12.91 -20.70
N LYS A 151 3.41 -11.58 -20.78
CA LYS A 151 2.10 -10.93 -20.82
C LYS A 151 1.36 -11.27 -22.11
N THR A 152 0.08 -11.61 -22.00
CA THR A 152 -0.77 -11.90 -23.16
C THR A 152 -1.95 -10.94 -23.19
N GLY A 153 -1.98 -10.05 -24.18
CA GLY A 153 -3.02 -9.04 -24.33
C GLY A 153 -2.65 -7.69 -23.70
N ASP A 154 -3.55 -6.72 -23.88
CA ASP A 154 -3.39 -5.35 -23.39
C ASP A 154 -3.81 -5.19 -21.91
N ASP A 155 -4.55 -6.17 -21.39
CA ASP A 155 -4.93 -6.18 -19.98
C ASP A 155 -3.77 -6.75 -19.16
N ASP A 156 -3.29 -5.95 -18.20
CA ASP A 156 -2.19 -6.28 -17.27
C ASP A 156 -2.46 -7.54 -16.41
N SER A 157 -3.60 -8.21 -16.60
CA SER A 157 -4.08 -9.34 -15.82
C SER A 157 -3.62 -10.72 -16.32
N ALA A 158 -3.31 -10.90 -17.61
CA ALA A 158 -3.02 -12.22 -18.18
C ALA A 158 -1.52 -12.48 -18.41
N LEU A 159 -0.96 -13.44 -17.68
CA LEU A 159 0.36 -14.02 -17.93
C LEU A 159 0.21 -15.43 -18.49
N THR A 160 1.07 -15.80 -19.42
CA THR A 160 1.19 -17.16 -19.95
C THR A 160 2.63 -17.62 -19.81
N PHE A 161 2.83 -18.88 -19.44
CA PHE A 161 4.16 -19.47 -19.39
C PHE A 161 4.58 -19.90 -20.81
N ASP A 162 5.68 -19.32 -21.30
CA ASP A 162 6.25 -19.49 -22.64
C ASP A 162 7.77 -19.77 -22.50
N PRO A 163 8.15 -21.03 -22.18
CA PRO A 163 9.54 -21.38 -21.91
C PRO A 163 10.44 -21.32 -23.16
N ASP A 164 9.84 -21.31 -24.35
CA ASP A 164 10.56 -21.29 -25.62
C ASP A 164 11.00 -19.87 -26.02
N HIS A 165 10.37 -18.83 -25.46
CA HIS A 165 10.68 -17.42 -25.74
C HIS A 165 10.94 -16.62 -24.44
N PRO A 166 11.85 -17.05 -23.56
CA PRO A 166 12.07 -16.33 -22.32
C PRO A 166 12.74 -14.98 -22.58
N SER A 167 12.23 -13.92 -21.95
CA SER A 167 12.78 -12.57 -22.09
C SER A 167 12.67 -11.75 -20.80
N TYR A 168 13.73 -11.02 -20.47
CA TYR A 168 13.72 -10.04 -19.38
C TYR A 168 12.73 -8.89 -19.60
N SER A 169 12.35 -8.60 -20.86
CA SER A 169 11.31 -7.59 -21.13
C SER A 169 9.96 -8.00 -20.56
N HIS A 170 9.72 -9.30 -20.37
CA HIS A 170 8.47 -9.79 -19.80
C HIS A 170 8.31 -9.51 -18.30
N LEU A 171 9.40 -9.18 -17.61
CA LEU A 171 9.37 -8.79 -16.20
C LEU A 171 8.84 -7.36 -16.01
N ALA A 172 8.85 -6.55 -17.09
CA ALA A 172 8.44 -5.15 -17.04
C ALA A 172 6.92 -5.02 -16.81
N GLY A 173 6.59 -4.58 -15.60
CA GLY A 173 5.21 -4.41 -15.16
C GLY A 173 4.50 -5.73 -14.87
N GLY A 174 3.46 -5.65 -14.07
CA GLY A 174 2.69 -6.79 -13.59
C GLY A 174 2.02 -6.43 -12.26
N SER A 175 1.45 -7.43 -11.60
CA SER A 175 0.73 -7.24 -10.33
C SER A 175 1.20 -8.21 -9.27
N CYS A 176 1.23 -7.77 -8.01
CA CYS A 176 1.63 -8.65 -6.91
C CYS A 176 0.71 -9.88 -6.77
N ALA A 177 -0.56 -9.78 -7.21
CA ALA A 177 -1.47 -10.92 -7.29
C ALA A 177 -0.98 -12.01 -8.25
N GLN A 178 -0.54 -11.64 -9.46
CA GLN A 178 0.09 -12.60 -10.39
C GLN A 178 1.33 -13.25 -9.78
N ALA A 179 2.19 -12.45 -9.14
CA ALA A 179 3.39 -12.98 -8.52
C ALA A 179 3.07 -13.92 -7.36
N PHE A 180 2.06 -13.63 -6.54
CA PHE A 180 1.60 -14.56 -5.51
C PHE A 180 1.11 -15.87 -6.12
N LYS A 181 0.36 -15.83 -7.22
CA LYS A 181 -0.09 -17.05 -7.91
C LYS A 181 1.08 -17.88 -8.41
N ILE A 182 2.06 -17.25 -9.05
CA ILE A 182 3.25 -17.91 -9.59
C ILE A 182 4.14 -18.47 -8.48
N LEU A 183 4.36 -17.71 -7.41
CA LEU A 183 5.22 -18.13 -6.30
C LEU A 183 4.56 -19.23 -5.45
N LEU A 184 3.26 -19.13 -5.20
CA LEU A 184 2.58 -19.91 -4.16
C LEU A 184 1.61 -20.96 -4.70
N GLY A 185 1.23 -20.88 -5.98
CA GLY A 185 0.24 -21.76 -6.59
C GLY A 185 -1.18 -21.54 -6.06
N VAL A 186 -1.49 -20.36 -5.53
CA VAL A 186 -2.81 -20.01 -4.98
C VAL A 186 -3.43 -18.84 -5.71
N ASP A 187 -4.76 -18.76 -5.71
CA ASP A 187 -5.44 -17.59 -6.22
C ASP A 187 -5.16 -16.36 -5.36
N ALA A 188 -4.90 -15.25 -6.04
CA ALA A 188 -4.66 -13.96 -5.44
C ALA A 188 -5.36 -12.89 -6.26
N THR A 189 -5.73 -11.81 -5.59
CA THR A 189 -6.48 -10.70 -6.18
C THR A 189 -6.07 -9.39 -5.52
N TYR A 190 -6.76 -8.31 -5.84
CA TYR A 190 -6.59 -7.03 -5.19
C TYR A 190 -7.92 -6.39 -4.82
N GLU A 191 -7.87 -5.47 -3.87
CA GLU A 191 -8.90 -4.47 -3.68
C GLU A 191 -8.37 -3.09 -4.07
N THR A 192 -9.25 -2.24 -4.59
CA THR A 192 -8.90 -0.86 -4.93
C THR A 192 -8.91 -0.01 -3.66
N ILE A 193 -7.87 0.79 -3.48
CA ILE A 193 -7.79 1.84 -2.47
C ILE A 193 -8.23 3.15 -3.14
N ASP A 194 -9.54 3.26 -3.40
CA ASP A 194 -10.16 4.42 -4.07
C ASP A 194 -10.12 5.65 -3.16
N PRO A 195 -9.57 6.80 -3.60
CA PRO A 195 -9.53 8.00 -2.75
C PRO A 195 -10.88 8.38 -2.13
N VAL A 196 -12.00 8.21 -2.82
CA VAL A 196 -13.32 8.72 -2.39
C VAL A 196 -13.76 8.15 -1.03
N PRO A 197 -13.93 6.83 -0.85
CA PRO A 197 -14.34 6.27 0.43
C PRO A 197 -13.34 6.55 1.57
N TYR A 198 -12.06 6.77 1.26
CA TYR A 198 -11.05 7.10 2.26
C TYR A 198 -10.91 8.62 2.53
N HIS A 199 -11.74 9.44 1.91
CA HIS A 199 -11.91 10.85 2.26
C HIS A 199 -13.13 11.02 3.18
N TYR A 200 -14.24 10.38 2.83
CA TYR A 200 -15.48 10.33 3.58
C TYR A 200 -16.28 9.09 3.15
N ASP A 201 -17.05 8.51 4.07
CA ASP A 201 -17.86 7.32 3.79
C ASP A 201 -19.32 7.73 3.54
N ASP A 202 -19.62 8.18 2.32
CA ASP A 202 -20.96 8.69 1.97
C ASP A 202 -22.06 7.62 1.89
N ALA A 203 -21.65 6.36 1.81
CA ALA A 203 -22.50 5.18 1.82
C ALA A 203 -22.84 4.71 3.25
N SER A 204 -22.08 5.14 4.27
CA SER A 204 -22.35 4.71 5.65
C SER A 204 -23.71 5.20 6.16
N PRO A 205 -24.40 4.38 6.98
CA PRO A 205 -25.61 4.82 7.69
C PRO A 205 -25.38 6.06 8.56
N ASP A 206 -24.19 6.21 9.14
CA ASP A 206 -23.84 7.36 9.96
C ASP A 206 -23.65 8.63 9.11
N PHE A 207 -23.13 8.52 7.88
CA PHE A 207 -23.10 9.67 6.95
C PHE A 207 -24.49 10.04 6.44
N ALA A 208 -25.39 9.07 6.26
CA ALA A 208 -26.80 9.37 5.97
C ALA A 208 -27.42 10.20 7.10
N LYS A 209 -27.24 9.80 8.36
CA LYS A 209 -27.70 10.56 9.54
C LYS A 209 -27.06 11.94 9.63
N PHE A 210 -25.76 12.03 9.36
CA PHE A 210 -25.04 13.30 9.27
C PHE A 210 -25.68 14.26 8.24
N LYS A 211 -26.03 13.77 7.05
CA LYS A 211 -26.76 14.57 6.05
C LYS A 211 -28.12 15.03 6.56
N LEU A 212 -28.89 14.16 7.22
CA LEU A 212 -30.18 14.53 7.80
C LEU A 212 -30.02 15.64 8.87
N MET A 213 -29.02 15.52 9.74
CA MET A 213 -28.68 16.55 10.74
C MET A 213 -28.33 17.90 10.12
N LEU A 214 -27.57 17.90 9.03
CA LEU A 214 -27.19 19.12 8.30
C LEU A 214 -28.32 19.71 7.46
N LYS A 215 -29.37 18.95 7.17
CA LYS A 215 -30.57 19.47 6.51
C LYS A 215 -31.66 19.88 7.49
N GLY A 216 -31.53 19.51 8.77
CA GLY A 216 -32.59 19.67 9.75
C GLY A 216 -33.80 18.75 9.48
N GLU A 217 -33.57 17.62 8.83
CA GLU A 217 -34.59 16.61 8.52
C GLU A 217 -34.85 15.68 9.73
N ASP A 218 -35.87 14.85 9.65
CA ASP A 218 -36.25 13.94 10.75
C ASP A 218 -35.12 12.95 11.09
N LEU A 219 -34.87 12.78 12.39
CA LEU A 219 -33.91 11.81 12.92
C LEU A 219 -34.57 10.94 13.97
N ASP A 220 -34.09 9.71 14.10
CA ASP A 220 -34.53 8.85 15.18
C ASP A 220 -34.11 9.43 16.55
N PHE A 221 -34.97 9.21 17.55
CA PHE A 221 -34.79 9.71 18.91
C PHE A 221 -33.43 9.31 19.51
N ALA A 222 -32.95 8.09 19.22
CA ALA A 222 -31.69 7.60 19.75
C ALA A 222 -30.49 8.38 19.19
N THR A 223 -30.50 8.72 17.89
CA THR A 223 -29.47 9.57 17.28
C THR A 223 -29.47 10.97 17.89
N VAL A 224 -30.65 11.59 18.05
CA VAL A 224 -30.75 12.92 18.70
C VAL A 224 -30.21 12.89 20.14
N GLN A 225 -30.56 11.86 20.90
CA GLN A 225 -30.07 11.67 22.26
C GLN A 225 -28.56 11.46 22.32
N GLN A 226 -27.99 10.69 21.38
CA GLN A 226 -26.54 10.47 21.30
C GLN A 226 -25.77 11.76 21.02
N VAL A 227 -26.34 12.66 20.21
CA VAL A 227 -25.67 13.92 19.88
C VAL A 227 -25.85 14.95 20.99
N PHE A 228 -27.10 15.22 21.38
CA PHE A 228 -27.43 16.39 22.20
C PHE A 228 -27.76 16.06 23.66
N GLY A 229 -27.87 14.77 24.02
CA GLY A 229 -28.25 14.33 25.36
C GLY A 229 -27.28 14.80 26.45
N GLY A 230 -25.99 14.92 26.14
CA GLY A 230 -24.98 15.43 27.07
C GLY A 230 -25.07 16.93 27.35
N VAL A 231 -25.69 17.71 26.46
CA VAL A 231 -25.78 19.18 26.56
C VAL A 231 -27.15 19.62 27.09
N ALA A 232 -28.23 18.97 26.66
CA ALA A 232 -29.59 19.35 27.02
C ALA A 232 -30.24 18.43 28.07
N GLY A 233 -29.64 17.27 28.35
CA GLY A 233 -30.31 16.17 29.03
C GLY A 233 -31.25 15.40 28.10
N VAL A 234 -31.59 14.17 28.48
CA VAL A 234 -32.34 13.22 27.62
C VAL A 234 -33.70 13.77 27.19
N ALA A 235 -34.47 14.36 28.12
CA ALA A 235 -35.80 14.87 27.83
C ALA A 235 -35.78 16.10 26.90
N SER A 236 -34.77 16.97 27.03
CA SER A 236 -34.70 18.23 26.29
C SER A 236 -33.89 18.15 25.00
N ALA A 237 -33.15 17.05 24.76
CA ALA A 237 -32.39 16.85 23.52
C ALA A 237 -33.29 16.89 22.27
N TYR A 238 -34.50 16.35 22.38
CA TYR A 238 -35.48 16.37 21.29
C TYR A 238 -35.99 17.77 20.99
N VAL A 239 -36.30 18.55 22.04
CA VAL A 239 -36.69 19.96 21.91
C VAL A 239 -35.55 20.77 21.29
N LEU A 240 -34.32 20.58 21.79
CA LEU A 240 -33.14 21.22 21.24
C LEU A 240 -32.97 20.89 19.75
N TYR A 241 -33.15 19.64 19.33
CA TYR A 241 -33.04 19.30 17.92
C TYR A 241 -34.16 19.89 17.06
N TYR A 242 -35.42 19.55 17.36
CA TYR A 242 -36.55 19.85 16.47
C TYR A 242 -37.03 21.30 16.51
N VAL A 243 -36.83 21.99 17.63
CA VAL A 243 -37.29 23.37 17.80
C VAL A 243 -36.18 24.36 17.49
N ILE A 244 -34.93 24.02 17.78
CA ILE A 244 -33.81 24.96 17.71
C ILE A 244 -32.83 24.57 16.59
N TRP A 245 -32.21 23.40 16.66
CA TRP A 245 -31.16 22.99 15.72
C TRP A 245 -31.67 22.87 14.28
N SER A 246 -32.72 22.09 14.05
CA SER A 246 -33.24 21.81 12.71
C SER A 246 -33.69 23.10 12.02
N ARG A 247 -34.35 24.00 12.76
CA ARG A 247 -34.76 25.31 12.27
C ARG A 247 -33.58 26.23 12.02
N TRP A 248 -32.58 26.22 12.91
CA TRP A 248 -31.37 27.01 12.76
C TRP A 248 -30.60 26.64 11.48
N ILE A 249 -30.41 25.33 11.27
CA ILE A 249 -29.72 24.75 10.12
C ILE A 249 -30.52 24.92 8.82
N ALA A 250 -31.82 24.61 8.83
CA ALA A 250 -32.68 24.63 7.64
C ALA A 250 -33.12 26.04 7.23
N ASN A 251 -32.85 27.06 8.05
CA ASN A 251 -33.22 28.43 7.74
C ASN A 251 -32.60 28.86 6.40
N ALA A 252 -33.44 29.40 5.51
CA ALA A 252 -33.06 29.85 4.17
C ALA A 252 -31.92 30.89 4.14
N VAL A 253 -31.62 31.52 5.28
CA VAL A 253 -30.54 32.48 5.45
C VAL A 253 -29.30 31.88 6.12
N THR A 254 -29.41 30.76 6.83
CA THR A 254 -28.23 30.03 7.33
C THR A 254 -27.62 29.18 6.22
N ARG A 255 -28.46 28.60 5.32
CA ARG A 255 -28.04 27.80 4.16
C ARG A 255 -26.96 26.75 4.46
N ALA A 256 -26.90 26.27 5.71
CA ALA A 256 -25.75 25.51 6.21
C ALA A 256 -25.43 24.28 5.35
N TYR A 257 -26.45 23.52 4.94
CA TYR A 257 -26.25 22.40 4.02
C TYR A 257 -25.73 22.84 2.65
N ALA A 258 -26.30 23.88 2.05
CA ALA A 258 -25.89 24.35 0.73
C ALA A 258 -24.46 24.92 0.77
N ASP A 259 -24.13 25.71 1.78
CA ASP A 259 -22.79 26.27 1.97
C ASP A 259 -21.75 25.18 2.27
N PHE A 260 -22.13 24.18 3.08
CA PHE A 260 -21.34 22.98 3.28
C PHE A 260 -21.10 22.25 1.95
N MET A 261 -22.15 22.00 1.15
CA MET A 261 -22.02 21.30 -0.13
C MET A 261 -21.14 22.08 -1.13
N VAL A 262 -21.19 23.41 -1.12
CA VAL A 262 -20.30 24.26 -1.93
C VAL A 262 -18.86 24.15 -1.45
N ALA A 263 -18.61 24.27 -0.13
CA ALA A 263 -17.27 24.12 0.43
C ALA A 263 -16.69 22.72 0.19
N PHE A 264 -17.54 21.70 0.35
CA PHE A 264 -17.23 20.30 0.12
C PHE A 264 -16.89 20.01 -1.34
N ALA A 265 -17.75 20.44 -2.27
CA ALA A 265 -17.52 20.31 -3.70
C ALA A 265 -16.27 21.08 -4.15
N GLY A 266 -16.04 22.28 -3.61
CA GLY A 266 -14.87 23.09 -3.91
C GLY A 266 -13.54 22.41 -3.52
N GLN A 267 -13.48 21.79 -2.34
CA GLN A 267 -12.29 21.04 -1.92
C GLN A 267 -12.08 19.78 -2.77
N ASN A 268 -13.14 19.00 -3.02
CA ASN A 268 -13.03 17.76 -3.79
C ASN A 268 -12.73 18.01 -5.28
N GLY A 269 -13.29 19.07 -5.88
CA GLY A 269 -13.07 19.43 -7.28
C GLY A 269 -11.64 19.85 -7.61
N LEU A 270 -10.86 20.25 -6.60
CA LEU A 270 -9.45 20.61 -6.74
C LEU A 270 -8.49 19.44 -6.42
N GLY A 271 -9.01 18.20 -6.34
CA GLY A 271 -8.24 17.04 -5.87
C GLY A 271 -7.86 17.12 -4.39
N GLY A 272 -8.49 18.05 -3.65
CA GLY A 272 -8.39 18.18 -2.21
C GLY A 272 -9.24 17.13 -1.49
N VAL A 273 -9.08 17.09 -0.18
CA VAL A 273 -9.83 16.19 0.72
C VAL A 273 -10.54 17.08 1.72
N TYR A 274 -11.86 17.01 1.78
CA TYR A 274 -12.62 17.71 2.82
C TYR A 274 -12.48 16.98 4.16
N ARG A 275 -11.84 17.62 5.14
CA ARG A 275 -11.45 17.00 6.42
C ARG A 275 -12.39 17.40 7.56
N TYR A 276 -12.25 16.69 8.68
CA TYR A 276 -12.96 17.05 9.92
C TYR A 276 -12.69 18.50 10.35
N ASN A 277 -11.46 19.01 10.24
CA ASN A 277 -11.14 20.38 10.64
C ASN A 277 -11.75 21.42 9.70
N ASP A 278 -11.88 21.09 8.42
CA ASP A 278 -12.57 21.95 7.44
C ASP A 278 -14.06 22.04 7.81
N PHE A 279 -14.67 20.90 8.13
CA PHE A 279 -16.04 20.83 8.63
C PHE A 279 -16.24 21.60 9.95
N ALA A 280 -15.36 21.38 10.92
CA ALA A 280 -15.41 22.03 12.23
C ALA A 280 -15.26 23.55 12.10
N THR A 281 -14.32 24.02 11.27
CA THR A 281 -14.14 25.45 10.99
C THR A 281 -15.39 26.03 10.35
N HIS A 282 -15.95 25.35 9.34
CA HIS A 282 -17.17 25.77 8.67
C HIS A 282 -18.35 25.91 9.66
N LEU A 283 -18.59 24.89 10.48
CA LEU A 283 -19.70 24.88 11.42
C LEU A 283 -19.54 25.91 12.55
N ASN A 284 -18.33 26.09 13.07
CA ASN A 284 -18.05 27.15 14.06
C ASN A 284 -18.25 28.55 13.48
N ASN A 285 -17.84 28.79 12.23
CA ASN A 285 -18.08 30.07 11.57
C ASN A 285 -19.57 30.35 11.40
N LEU A 286 -20.36 29.34 10.99
CA LEU A 286 -21.82 29.44 10.95
C LEU A 286 -22.40 29.77 12.32
N ALA A 287 -21.90 29.13 13.38
CA ALA A 287 -22.34 29.38 14.74
C ALA A 287 -22.13 30.84 15.16
N VAL A 288 -20.97 31.41 14.83
CA VAL A 288 -20.65 32.82 15.11
C VAL A 288 -21.55 33.76 14.32
N ILE A 289 -21.67 33.55 13.00
CA ILE A 289 -22.46 34.43 12.11
C ILE A 289 -23.95 34.42 12.49
N HIS A 290 -24.46 33.29 12.98
CA HIS A 290 -25.89 33.11 13.25
C HIS A 290 -26.26 32.99 14.74
N ALA A 291 -25.35 33.35 15.66
CA ALA A 291 -25.58 33.26 17.11
C ALA A 291 -26.82 34.06 17.58
N ALA A 292 -27.03 35.27 17.03
CA ALA A 292 -28.20 36.09 17.37
C ALA A 292 -29.53 35.39 17.05
N ARG A 293 -29.58 34.64 15.95
CA ARG A 293 -30.78 33.88 15.56
C ARG A 293 -31.02 32.69 16.47
N TRP A 294 -29.97 31.98 16.83
CA TRP A 294 -30.05 30.90 17.81
C TRP A 294 -30.71 31.36 19.11
N ASN A 295 -30.28 32.51 19.64
CA ASN A 295 -30.85 33.09 20.85
C ASN A 295 -32.34 33.46 20.66
N ALA A 296 -32.72 33.98 19.49
CA ALA A 296 -34.10 34.32 19.17
C ALA A 296 -35.05 33.11 19.12
N MET A 297 -34.53 31.90 18.88
CA MET A 297 -35.31 30.65 18.84
C MET A 297 -35.48 29.98 20.22
N GLY A 298 -35.14 30.68 21.31
CA GLY A 298 -35.19 30.11 22.66
C GLY A 298 -33.93 29.32 23.04
N GLY A 299 -32.85 29.44 22.28
CA GLY A 299 -31.53 28.87 22.59
C GLY A 299 -30.82 29.50 23.80
N THR A 300 -31.53 30.18 24.69
CA THR A 300 -30.94 30.83 25.87
C THR A 300 -30.48 29.83 26.94
N GLN A 301 -31.06 28.62 26.96
CA GLN A 301 -30.68 27.56 27.91
C GLN A 301 -29.48 26.73 27.46
N VAL A 302 -29.23 26.64 26.14
CA VAL A 302 -28.10 25.89 25.57
C VAL A 302 -27.36 26.79 24.61
N ARG A 303 -26.09 27.08 24.88
CA ARG A 303 -25.29 27.92 23.99
C ARG A 303 -25.08 27.21 22.65
N ILE A 304 -25.16 27.95 21.54
CA ILE A 304 -24.91 27.39 20.20
C ILE A 304 -23.56 26.68 20.10
N ALA A 305 -22.54 27.23 20.76
CA ALA A 305 -21.20 26.64 20.79
C ALA A 305 -21.20 25.24 21.44
N ASP A 306 -22.00 25.01 22.47
CA ASP A 306 -22.10 23.71 23.14
C ASP A 306 -22.82 22.69 22.25
N ALA A 307 -23.90 23.12 21.58
CA ALA A 307 -24.61 22.27 20.61
C ALA A 307 -23.73 21.91 19.41
N VAL A 308 -22.99 22.87 18.87
CA VAL A 308 -22.03 22.65 17.77
C VAL A 308 -20.89 21.74 18.22
N ALA A 309 -20.33 21.95 19.41
CA ALA A 309 -19.30 21.08 19.96
C ALA A 309 -19.80 19.64 20.15
N ALA A 310 -21.03 19.45 20.59
CA ALA A 310 -21.64 18.13 20.74
C ALA A 310 -21.86 17.43 19.38
N PHE A 311 -22.31 18.17 18.36
CA PHE A 311 -22.41 17.62 17.02
C PHE A 311 -21.04 17.25 16.44
N LEU A 312 -20.03 18.12 16.59
CA LEU A 312 -18.67 17.82 16.15
C LEU A 312 -18.07 16.62 16.88
N ALA A 313 -18.31 16.49 18.19
CA ALA A 313 -17.90 15.31 18.95
C ALA A 313 -18.56 14.03 18.43
N TRP A 314 -19.86 14.07 18.10
CA TRP A 314 -20.55 12.95 17.47
C TRP A 314 -19.98 12.61 16.10
N VAL A 315 -19.76 13.59 15.22
CA VAL A 315 -19.15 13.40 13.89
C VAL A 315 -17.78 12.73 14.01
N ARG A 316 -16.97 13.18 14.97
CA ARG A 316 -15.65 12.59 15.25
C ARG A 316 -15.77 11.15 15.76
N ALA A 317 -16.68 10.89 16.71
CA ALA A 317 -16.88 9.56 17.28
C ALA A 317 -17.43 8.54 16.26
N ARG A 318 -18.12 9.01 15.21
CA ARG A 318 -18.64 8.18 14.12
C ARG A 318 -17.68 8.04 12.93
N HIS A 319 -16.48 8.62 13.00
CA HIS A 319 -15.47 8.50 11.95
C HIS A 319 -16.00 8.91 10.56
N ILE A 320 -16.82 9.97 10.52
CA ILE A 320 -17.44 10.48 9.29
C ILE A 320 -16.39 11.03 8.32
N PHE A 321 -15.45 11.82 8.85
CA PHE A 321 -14.38 12.46 8.10
C PHE A 321 -13.02 12.00 8.58
N ALA A 322 -12.10 11.84 7.63
CA ALA A 322 -10.69 11.67 7.93
C ALA A 322 -10.04 13.02 8.27
N GLU A 323 -8.86 12.97 8.87
CA GLU A 323 -8.02 14.14 9.09
C GLU A 323 -6.72 14.11 8.29
N LYS A 324 -5.94 15.19 8.45
CA LYS A 324 -4.54 15.18 8.04
C LYS A 324 -3.78 14.07 8.75
N ARG A 325 -2.78 13.56 8.04
CA ARG A 325 -1.77 12.65 8.55
C ARG A 325 -1.21 13.13 9.89
N GLY A 326 -0.98 12.18 10.79
CA GLY A 326 -0.33 12.42 12.08
C GLY A 326 -1.28 12.88 13.19
N THR A 327 -2.57 13.04 12.89
CA THR A 327 -3.61 13.35 13.89
C THR A 327 -4.17 12.12 14.60
N GLY A 328 -4.04 10.92 14.00
CA GLY A 328 -4.66 9.69 14.50
C GLY A 328 -6.17 9.62 14.30
N LEU A 329 -6.73 10.54 13.50
CA LEU A 329 -8.16 10.58 13.19
C LEU A 329 -8.42 10.07 11.77
N TYR A 330 -9.07 8.92 11.72
CA TYR A 330 -9.37 8.18 10.51
C TYR A 330 -10.87 8.06 10.32
N ASN A 331 -11.31 7.97 9.07
CA ASN A 331 -12.70 7.63 8.77
C ASN A 331 -12.94 6.11 8.88
N ALA A 332 -14.21 5.68 8.80
CA ALA A 332 -14.59 4.28 8.95
C ALA A 332 -13.91 3.36 7.93
N ALA A 333 -13.84 3.76 6.65
CA ALA A 333 -13.19 2.99 5.59
C ALA A 333 -11.68 2.80 5.84
N GLN A 334 -10.97 3.85 6.27
CA GLN A 334 -9.55 3.78 6.61
C GLN A 334 -9.31 2.78 7.75
N LEU A 335 -10.14 2.84 8.80
CA LEU A 335 -10.08 1.91 9.92
C LEU A 335 -10.33 0.47 9.45
N ALA A 336 -11.34 0.24 8.61
CA ALA A 336 -11.64 -1.07 8.04
C ALA A 336 -10.46 -1.64 7.23
N LEU A 337 -9.82 -0.82 6.39
CA LEU A 337 -8.61 -1.21 5.65
C LEU A 337 -7.48 -1.62 6.61
N PHE A 338 -7.21 -0.83 7.65
CA PHE A 338 -6.16 -1.14 8.63
C PHE A 338 -6.43 -2.45 9.38
N GLU A 339 -7.67 -2.65 9.81
CA GLU A 339 -8.08 -3.87 10.50
C GLU A 339 -8.00 -5.10 9.60
N ARG A 340 -8.32 -4.92 8.31
CA ARG A 340 -8.14 -5.96 7.30
C ARG A 340 -6.66 -6.34 7.14
N ILE A 341 -5.77 -5.37 6.95
CA ILE A 341 -4.32 -5.61 6.84
C ILE A 341 -3.82 -6.38 8.07
N ARG A 342 -4.18 -5.90 9.28
CA ARG A 342 -3.79 -6.53 10.54
C ARG A 342 -4.27 -7.98 10.64
N SER A 343 -5.52 -8.24 10.26
CA SER A 343 -6.10 -9.59 10.23
C SER A 343 -5.37 -10.51 9.24
N ASP A 344 -5.07 -10.02 8.04
CA ASP A 344 -4.41 -10.78 6.99
C ASP A 344 -2.95 -11.15 7.37
N LEU A 345 -2.22 -10.21 7.97
CA LEU A 345 -0.89 -10.46 8.52
C LEU A 345 -0.93 -11.46 9.68
N ALA A 346 -1.91 -11.34 10.59
CA ALA A 346 -2.09 -12.30 11.68
C ALA A 346 -2.38 -13.73 11.17
N ARG A 347 -3.01 -13.86 9.98
CA ARG A 347 -3.23 -15.14 9.29
C ARG A 347 -1.99 -15.65 8.54
N ARG A 348 -0.90 -14.89 8.54
CA ARG A 348 0.33 -15.09 7.74
C ARG A 348 0.08 -15.07 6.23
N SER A 349 -0.86 -14.24 5.77
CA SER A 349 -1.07 -14.02 4.34
C SER A 349 -0.06 -12.98 3.84
N PRO A 350 0.67 -13.23 2.74
CA PRO A 350 1.49 -12.20 2.11
C PRO A 350 0.59 -11.13 1.49
N LEU A 351 1.03 -9.89 1.64
CA LEU A 351 0.30 -8.69 1.23
C LEU A 351 1.26 -7.72 0.55
N CYS A 352 0.76 -6.99 -0.44
CA CYS A 352 1.49 -5.91 -1.09
C CYS A 352 0.60 -4.69 -1.33
N PHE A 353 1.20 -3.51 -1.40
CA PHE A 353 0.55 -2.32 -1.96
C PHE A 353 1.05 -2.04 -3.37
N GLY A 354 0.14 -1.53 -4.21
CA GLY A 354 0.48 -0.77 -5.41
C GLY A 354 0.28 0.73 -5.16
N THR A 355 1.21 1.55 -5.63
CA THR A 355 1.09 3.01 -5.56
C THR A 355 0.45 3.61 -6.81
N ARG A 356 -0.18 4.77 -6.62
CA ARG A 356 -0.68 5.60 -7.72
C ARG A 356 0.48 6.04 -8.61
N GLN A 357 0.16 6.47 -9.84
CA GLN A 357 1.14 7.16 -10.66
C GLN A 357 1.57 8.47 -10.00
N GLU A 358 0.60 9.26 -9.53
CA GLU A 358 0.87 10.54 -8.89
C GLU A 358 0.88 10.39 -7.36
N ILE A 359 2.07 10.24 -6.80
CA ILE A 359 2.29 10.13 -5.36
C ILE A 359 2.74 11.45 -4.70
N GLY A 360 2.75 12.54 -5.46
CA GLY A 360 3.17 13.87 -5.02
C GLY A 360 3.82 14.65 -6.16
N THR A 361 4.43 15.79 -5.82
CA THR A 361 5.31 16.50 -6.76
C THR A 361 6.49 15.59 -7.07
N ALA A 362 6.65 15.25 -8.35
CA ALA A 362 7.70 14.35 -8.79
C ALA A 362 9.08 14.98 -8.56
N GLU A 363 9.98 14.21 -7.98
CA GLU A 363 11.38 14.57 -7.76
C GLU A 363 12.25 13.65 -8.64
N PRO A 364 13.31 14.16 -9.29
CA PRO A 364 14.20 13.30 -10.06
C PRO A 364 15.10 12.50 -9.11
N VAL A 365 14.94 11.17 -9.07
CA VAL A 365 15.84 10.27 -8.33
C VAL A 365 16.54 9.28 -9.26
N PRO A 366 17.89 9.17 -9.17
CA PRO A 366 18.66 8.17 -9.92
C PRO A 366 18.23 6.73 -9.58
N GLY A 367 18.04 5.91 -10.62
CA GLY A 367 17.69 4.49 -10.48
C GLY A 367 16.20 4.20 -10.30
N SER A 368 15.32 5.19 -10.51
CA SER A 368 13.87 5.04 -10.39
C SER A 368 13.19 4.27 -11.53
N SER A 369 13.94 3.73 -12.52
CA SER A 369 13.35 3.15 -13.73
C SER A 369 12.22 4.01 -14.33
N GLY A 370 12.35 5.35 -14.26
CA GLY A 370 11.33 6.29 -14.76
C GLY A 370 10.15 6.57 -13.83
N GLU A 371 10.08 5.92 -12.69
CA GLU A 371 8.98 6.07 -11.75
C GLU A 371 9.03 7.45 -11.07
N PRO A 372 7.90 8.18 -11.02
CA PRO A 372 7.85 9.43 -10.29
C PRO A 372 8.05 9.13 -8.81
N VAL A 373 9.12 9.67 -8.22
CA VAL A 373 9.31 9.57 -6.78
C VAL A 373 8.84 10.84 -6.09
N SER A 374 8.44 10.72 -4.82
CA SER A 374 8.10 11.88 -4.01
C SER A 374 8.29 11.55 -2.54
N ARG A 375 9.28 12.19 -1.91
CA ARG A 375 9.51 12.16 -0.45
C ARG A 375 9.57 10.73 0.10
N GLY A 376 10.44 9.91 -0.45
CA GLY A 376 10.66 8.54 0.02
C GLY A 376 9.62 7.51 -0.44
N LEU A 377 8.81 7.85 -1.45
CA LEU A 377 7.90 6.91 -2.11
C LEU A 377 8.12 6.94 -3.62
N ALA A 378 7.85 5.82 -4.29
CA ALA A 378 7.85 5.67 -5.75
C ALA A 378 6.42 5.42 -6.25
N GLY A 379 6.04 6.06 -7.36
CA GLY A 379 4.74 5.91 -8.01
C GLY A 379 4.77 4.82 -9.07
N ARG A 380 3.61 4.19 -9.34
CA ARG A 380 3.51 2.94 -10.14
C ARG A 380 4.40 1.81 -9.60
N HIS A 381 4.63 1.81 -8.29
CA HIS A 381 5.57 0.90 -7.62
C HIS A 381 4.85 -0.06 -6.69
N ALA A 382 5.49 -1.18 -6.41
CA ALA A 382 4.99 -2.19 -5.48
C ALA A 382 5.80 -2.23 -4.18
N TYR A 383 5.10 -2.39 -3.05
CA TYR A 383 5.70 -2.52 -1.73
C TYR A 383 5.20 -3.80 -1.05
N ALA A 384 6.09 -4.55 -0.41
CA ALA A 384 5.68 -5.63 0.49
C ALA A 384 5.14 -5.05 1.80
N ILE A 385 4.04 -5.57 2.31
CA ILE A 385 3.49 -5.20 3.63
C ILE A 385 3.99 -6.21 4.65
N LEU A 386 4.61 -5.72 5.71
CA LEU A 386 5.28 -6.55 6.72
C LEU A 386 4.51 -6.58 8.04
N ASP A 387 4.09 -5.42 8.54
CA ASP A 387 3.55 -5.31 9.90
C ASP A 387 2.56 -4.13 10.04
N THR A 388 1.88 -4.05 11.18
CA THR A 388 1.02 -2.93 11.57
C THR A 388 1.33 -2.46 12.98
N HIS A 389 1.23 -1.15 13.23
CA HIS A 389 1.41 -0.54 14.55
C HIS A 389 0.30 0.44 14.84
N THR A 390 -0.14 0.50 16.09
CA THR A 390 -1.00 1.58 16.61
C THR A 390 -0.31 2.17 17.82
N ASP A 391 -0.04 3.47 17.78
CA ASP A 391 0.66 4.14 18.88
C ASP A 391 -0.29 4.68 19.96
N ALA A 392 0.28 5.28 21.01
CA ALA A 392 -0.47 5.82 22.14
C ALA A 392 -1.41 7.00 21.76
N ALA A 393 -1.15 7.68 20.64
CA ALA A 393 -2.02 8.73 20.11
C ALA A 393 -3.13 8.17 19.19
N GLY A 394 -3.22 6.84 19.05
CA GLY A 394 -4.17 6.18 18.16
C GLY A 394 -3.77 6.22 16.69
N ARG A 395 -2.55 6.68 16.36
CA ARG A 395 -2.07 6.73 14.97
C ARG A 395 -1.75 5.33 14.50
N LYS A 396 -2.12 5.05 13.26
CA LYS A 396 -2.03 3.75 12.62
C LYS A 396 -0.95 3.77 11.55
N TYR A 397 -0.06 2.79 11.61
CA TYR A 397 1.08 2.66 10.72
C TYR A 397 1.13 1.27 10.10
N VAL A 398 1.53 1.19 8.84
CA VAL A 398 1.77 -0.05 8.10
C VAL A 398 3.24 -0.10 7.75
N GLN A 399 3.96 -1.13 8.22
CA GLN A 399 5.35 -1.34 7.86
C GLN A 399 5.41 -1.92 6.45
N VAL A 400 6.23 -1.30 5.61
CA VAL A 400 6.41 -1.72 4.22
C VAL A 400 7.88 -1.90 3.89
N PHE A 401 8.15 -2.71 2.87
CA PHE A 401 9.47 -2.89 2.28
C PHE A 401 9.47 -2.45 0.82
N ASN A 402 10.41 -1.57 0.47
CA ASN A 402 10.70 -1.18 -0.90
C ASN A 402 11.63 -2.21 -1.55
N PRO A 403 11.21 -2.92 -2.62
CA PRO A 403 12.05 -3.89 -3.32
C PRO A 403 13.31 -3.27 -3.95
N TRP A 404 13.42 -1.95 -4.07
CA TRP A 404 14.67 -1.25 -4.42
C TRP A 404 15.77 -1.42 -3.38
N GLY A 405 15.56 -2.09 -2.25
CA GLY A 405 16.59 -2.28 -1.23
C GLY A 405 17.04 -0.99 -0.53
N ARG A 406 16.39 0.13 -0.84
CA ARG A 406 16.59 1.47 -0.26
C ARG A 406 15.37 2.35 -0.50
N TYR A 407 15.48 3.62 -0.13
CA TYR A 407 14.51 4.68 -0.43
C TYR A 407 13.15 4.45 0.24
N GLY A 408 12.98 5.05 1.40
CA GLY A 408 11.76 4.99 2.18
C GLY A 408 11.34 6.34 2.71
N ARG A 409 10.19 6.36 3.39
CA ARG A 409 9.59 7.56 4.00
C ARG A 409 9.69 7.51 5.52
N GLY A 410 10.02 8.64 6.13
CA GLY A 410 9.93 8.87 7.56
C GLY A 410 9.02 10.04 7.92
N TYR A 411 8.64 10.11 9.21
CA TYR A 411 7.75 11.13 9.75
C TYR A 411 8.36 11.77 11.00
N SER A 412 8.34 13.10 11.09
CA SER A 412 8.85 13.80 12.28
C SER A 412 7.97 13.62 13.53
N PHE A 413 6.72 13.23 13.35
CA PHE A 413 5.77 12.97 14.44
C PHE A 413 5.70 11.49 14.84
N ALA A 414 6.35 10.58 14.11
CA ALA A 414 6.33 9.16 14.43
C ALA A 414 6.90 8.91 15.83
N PRO A 415 6.34 7.96 16.60
CA PRO A 415 6.92 7.57 17.88
C PRO A 415 8.26 6.82 17.66
N PRO A 416 9.13 6.73 18.68
CA PRO A 416 10.49 6.17 18.54
C PRO A 416 10.55 4.79 17.88
N GLU A 417 9.58 3.92 18.15
CA GLU A 417 9.50 2.56 17.58
C GLU A 417 9.18 2.51 16.07
N VAL A 418 8.65 3.61 15.53
CA VAL A 418 8.29 3.79 14.10
C VAL A 418 9.32 4.68 13.37
N GLN A 419 10.14 5.42 14.12
CA GLN A 419 11.08 6.37 13.54
C GLN A 419 12.17 5.67 12.72
N VAL A 420 12.46 6.26 11.56
CA VAL A 420 13.58 5.90 10.69
C VAL A 420 14.55 7.07 10.62
N ARG A 421 15.83 6.79 10.41
CA ARG A 421 16.84 7.86 10.29
C ARG A 421 16.68 8.59 8.96
N PRO A 422 16.62 9.94 8.95
CA PRO A 422 16.62 10.70 7.71
C PRO A 422 17.90 10.47 6.91
N THR A 423 17.82 10.55 5.58
CA THR A 423 19.03 10.70 4.75
C THR A 423 19.65 12.07 4.96
N VAL A 424 20.96 12.18 4.78
CA VAL A 424 21.70 13.46 4.86
C VAL A 424 21.17 14.50 3.87
N ARG A 425 20.47 14.06 2.80
CA ARG A 425 19.90 14.91 1.75
C ARG A 425 18.40 15.20 1.93
N GLY A 426 17.76 14.72 2.99
CA GLY A 426 16.31 14.77 3.13
C GLY A 426 15.76 16.20 3.16
N VAL A 427 15.07 16.60 2.09
CA VAL A 427 14.24 17.82 2.08
C VAL A 427 13.13 17.62 3.09
N THR A 428 13.19 18.36 4.20
CA THR A 428 12.14 18.34 5.21
C THR A 428 11.05 19.30 4.77
N GLN A 429 9.95 18.80 4.22
CA GLN A 429 8.78 19.65 3.99
C GLN A 429 7.88 19.60 5.22
N ARG A 430 7.79 20.72 5.92
CA ARG A 430 6.78 20.93 6.95
C ARG A 430 5.43 21.18 6.28
N ASP A 431 4.41 20.48 6.72
CA ASP A 431 3.04 20.91 6.51
C ASP A 431 2.69 22.05 7.47
N VAL A 432 1.49 22.60 7.28
CA VAL A 432 0.98 23.75 8.05
C VAL A 432 0.88 23.47 9.55
N ASP A 433 0.84 22.20 9.95
CA ASP A 433 0.76 21.78 11.36
C ASP A 433 2.14 21.45 11.94
N GLY A 434 3.22 21.72 11.19
CA GLY A 434 4.60 21.48 11.58
C GLY A 434 5.04 20.01 11.47
N HIS A 435 4.16 19.12 11.02
CA HIS A 435 4.50 17.74 10.71
C HIS A 435 5.29 17.68 9.40
N SER A 436 6.32 16.85 9.35
CA SER A 436 7.12 16.72 8.14
C SER A 436 7.34 15.27 7.76
N THR A 437 7.43 15.06 6.45
CA THR A 437 7.96 13.84 5.85
C THR A 437 9.35 14.07 5.35
N PHE A 438 10.18 13.05 5.44
CA PHE A 438 11.53 13.04 4.92
C PHE A 438 11.83 11.69 4.27
N GLU A 439 12.88 11.66 3.46
CA GLU A 439 13.38 10.44 2.84
C GLU A 439 14.35 9.72 3.79
N THR A 440 14.33 8.39 3.77
CA THR A 440 15.30 7.53 4.45
C THR A 440 15.95 6.57 3.46
N ASP A 441 17.17 6.13 3.75
CA ASP A 441 17.84 5.07 2.97
C ASP A 441 17.35 3.68 3.37
N SER A 442 16.53 3.58 4.43
CA SER A 442 16.00 2.29 4.88
C SER A 442 15.01 1.71 3.86
N PRO A 443 15.20 0.46 3.39
CA PRO A 443 14.22 -0.22 2.56
C PRO A 443 12.95 -0.58 3.33
N VAL A 444 13.07 -0.78 4.65
CA VAL A 444 11.95 -1.06 5.54
C VAL A 444 11.59 0.22 6.28
N PHE A 445 10.35 0.65 6.16
CA PHE A 445 9.88 1.86 6.81
C PHE A 445 8.38 1.77 7.09
N TRP A 446 7.87 2.69 7.90
CA TRP A 446 6.47 2.73 8.25
C TRP A 446 5.76 3.80 7.44
N LEU A 447 4.55 3.48 6.96
CA LEU A 447 3.62 4.41 6.35
C LEU A 447 2.46 4.68 7.28
N GLU A 448 2.18 5.95 7.52
CA GLU A 448 0.99 6.36 8.27
C GLU A 448 -0.26 6.11 7.41
N LEU A 449 -1.36 5.64 8.03
CA LEU A 449 -2.54 5.14 7.31
C LEU A 449 -3.19 6.17 6.37
N ALA A 450 -3.19 7.46 6.72
CA ALA A 450 -3.69 8.51 5.81
C ALA A 450 -2.77 8.70 4.60
N ASP A 451 -1.46 8.46 4.74
CA ASP A 451 -0.54 8.40 3.61
C ASP A 451 -0.78 7.15 2.76
N VAL A 452 -1.07 5.98 3.36
CA VAL A 452 -1.44 4.76 2.63
C VAL A 452 -2.66 5.03 1.75
N THR A 453 -3.77 5.53 2.30
CA THR A 453 -5.00 5.72 1.52
C THR A 453 -4.93 6.89 0.53
N LYS A 454 -3.96 7.79 0.71
CA LYS A 454 -3.70 8.88 -0.24
C LYS A 454 -2.79 8.47 -1.40
N ARG A 455 -1.84 7.55 -1.17
CA ARG A 455 -0.75 7.27 -2.13
C ARG A 455 -0.85 5.89 -2.78
N CYS A 456 -1.49 4.94 -2.11
CA CYS A 456 -1.75 3.62 -2.65
C CYS A 456 -3.06 3.62 -3.45
N ASN A 457 -3.15 2.74 -4.46
CA ASN A 457 -4.38 2.51 -5.23
C ASN A 457 -4.86 1.07 -5.17
N ARG A 458 -4.02 0.12 -4.73
CA ARG A 458 -4.36 -1.30 -4.67
C ARG A 458 -3.70 -1.94 -3.46
N MET A 459 -4.43 -2.86 -2.82
CA MET A 459 -3.86 -3.84 -1.89
C MET A 459 -4.04 -5.23 -2.49
N TYR A 460 -2.94 -5.96 -2.66
CA TYR A 460 -2.92 -7.31 -3.21
C TYR A 460 -2.84 -8.34 -2.08
N TYR A 461 -3.59 -9.43 -2.20
CA TYR A 461 -3.69 -10.48 -1.19
C TYR A 461 -4.02 -11.84 -1.82
N CYS A 462 -3.69 -12.93 -1.11
CA CYS A 462 -4.12 -14.28 -1.47
C CYS A 462 -5.57 -14.51 -1.03
N VAL A 463 -6.43 -15.03 -1.92
CA VAL A 463 -7.83 -15.34 -1.61
C VAL A 463 -7.89 -16.48 -0.59
N GLU A 464 -7.06 -17.49 -0.79
CA GLU A 464 -6.93 -18.63 0.09
C GLU A 464 -5.64 -18.56 0.91
N LYS A 465 -5.64 -19.19 2.10
CA LYS A 465 -4.44 -19.29 2.93
C LYS A 465 -3.43 -20.24 2.26
N PRO A 466 -2.22 -19.78 1.89
CA PRO A 466 -1.23 -20.64 1.26
C PRO A 466 -0.87 -21.84 2.14
N ALA A 467 -0.88 -23.04 1.56
CA ALA A 467 -0.59 -24.30 2.26
C ALA A 467 0.79 -24.32 2.94
N ILE A 468 1.73 -23.50 2.44
CA ILE A 468 3.08 -23.32 2.97
C ILE A 468 3.08 -22.97 4.47
N THR A 469 2.08 -22.21 4.93
CA THR A 469 1.97 -21.82 6.34
C THR A 469 1.60 -22.97 7.29
N ARG A 470 1.01 -24.06 6.81
CA ARG A 470 0.52 -25.15 7.68
C ARG A 470 1.63 -26.11 8.13
N ARG A 471 2.66 -26.35 7.31
CA ARG A 471 3.67 -27.40 7.59
C ARG A 471 4.83 -26.95 8.47
N CYS A 472 5.10 -25.65 8.59
CA CYS A 472 6.23 -25.16 9.41
C CYS A 472 5.92 -25.13 10.91
N HIS A 473 4.65 -25.21 11.33
CA HIS A 473 4.26 -25.05 12.73
C HIS A 473 4.37 -26.33 13.57
N THR A 474 4.43 -27.51 12.97
CA THR A 474 4.47 -28.79 13.72
C THR A 474 5.87 -29.25 14.11
N ARG A 475 6.92 -28.45 13.86
CA ARG A 475 8.33 -28.82 14.12
C ARG A 475 9.03 -27.98 15.20
N ARG A 476 8.30 -27.25 16.04
CA ARG A 476 8.88 -26.56 17.21
C ARG A 476 8.97 -27.41 18.49
N ASP A 477 8.49 -28.66 18.46
CA ASP A 477 8.54 -29.61 19.59
C ASP A 477 9.46 -30.83 19.33
N LEU A 478 10.43 -30.71 18.41
CA LEU A 478 11.54 -31.65 18.17
C LEU A 478 12.85 -30.86 18.08
#